data_AF-A0A2R7Y2X7-F1
#
_entry.id   AF-A0A2R7Y2X7-F1
#
_cell.length_a   1.000
_cell.length_b   1.000
_cell.length_c   1.000
_cell.angle_alpha   90.00
_cell.angle_beta   90.00
_cell.angle_gamma   90.00
#
_symmetry.space_group_name_H-M   'P 1'
#
loop_
_entity.id
_entity.type
_entity.pdbx_description
1 polymer ?
#
loop_
_entity_poly.entity_id
_entity_poly.type
_entity_poly.pdbx_seq_one_letter_code
_entity_poly.pdbx_strand_id
1 'polypeptide(L)'
;MTLKKKGEKLNKKFLAEAIKQAMKQPRLTFYSPISAAVFNYRKNLLPRYSISDEIAKMVEAEVRRRWPELSKAAEQLLKKRR
;
A
#
# COMPACT_ATOMS: atom_id res chain seq x y z
N MET A 1 19.65 -16.82 0.67
CA MET A 1 18.68 -17.85 0.22
C MET A 1 17.70 -17.19 -0.74
N THR A 2 17.87 -17.48 -2.02
CA THR A 2 17.22 -16.82 -3.15
C THR A 2 15.83 -17.41 -3.38
N LEU A 3 14.77 -16.61 -3.23
CA LEU A 3 13.43 -17.00 -3.72
C LEU A 3 13.15 -16.26 -5.03
N LYS A 4 13.76 -16.77 -6.11
CA LYS A 4 13.19 -16.67 -7.46
C LYS A 4 11.90 -17.50 -7.46
N LYS A 5 10.73 -16.90 -7.29
CA LYS A 5 9.47 -17.54 -7.68
C LYS A 5 9.05 -17.01 -9.05
N LYS A 6 9.17 -17.91 -10.04
CA LYS A 6 8.60 -17.83 -11.39
C LYS A 6 7.17 -17.27 -11.32
N GLY A 7 6.85 -16.37 -12.25
CA GLY A 7 5.64 -15.56 -12.28
C GLY A 7 4.36 -16.33 -11.91
N GLU A 8 3.78 -15.96 -10.78
CA GLU A 8 2.35 -16.15 -10.58
C GLU A 8 1.65 -15.40 -11.71
N LYS A 9 1.02 -16.14 -12.63
CA LYS A 9 0.09 -15.55 -13.60
C LYS A 9 -0.91 -14.72 -12.81
N LEU A 10 -0.87 -13.40 -13.01
CA LEU A 10 -1.74 -12.44 -12.35
C LEU A 10 -3.20 -12.89 -12.45
N ASN A 11 -3.77 -13.36 -11.35
CA ASN A 11 -5.17 -13.76 -11.33
C ASN A 11 -6.06 -12.54 -11.15
N LYS A 12 -6.66 -12.10 -12.26
CA LYS A 12 -7.49 -10.90 -12.34
C LYS A 12 -8.71 -10.95 -11.41
N LYS A 13 -9.24 -12.13 -11.09
CA LYS A 13 -10.38 -12.26 -10.16
C LYS A 13 -9.96 -11.93 -8.73
N PHE A 14 -8.86 -12.52 -8.25
CA PHE A 14 -8.33 -12.22 -6.91
C PHE A 14 -7.93 -10.76 -6.75
N LEU A 15 -7.34 -10.16 -7.79
CA LEU A 15 -7.00 -8.73 -7.78
C LEU A 15 -8.25 -7.84 -7.68
N ALA A 16 -9.31 -8.16 -8.42
CA ALA A 16 -10.57 -7.41 -8.36
C ALA A 16 -11.24 -7.50 -6.98
N GLU A 17 -11.09 -8.63 -6.30
CA GLU A 17 -11.63 -8.85 -4.95
C GLU A 17 -10.82 -8.13 -3.88
N ALA A 18 -9.49 -8.18 -3.97
CA ALA A 18 -8.60 -7.39 -3.12
C ALA A 18 -8.86 -5.88 -3.25
N ILE A 19 -9.10 -5.38 -4.47
CA ILE A 19 -9.48 -3.98 -4.71
C ILE A 19 -10.82 -3.64 -4.04
N LYS A 20 -11.84 -4.52 -4.16
CA LYS A 20 -13.13 -4.31 -3.49
C LYS A 20 -12.98 -4.24 -1.97
N GLN A 21 -12.14 -5.09 -1.37
CA GLN A 21 -11.88 -5.06 0.07
C GLN A 21 -11.10 -3.81 0.49
N ALA A 22 -10.07 -3.42 -0.27
CA ALA A 22 -9.30 -2.20 -0.02
C ALA A 22 -10.17 -0.93 -0.09
N MET A 23 -11.13 -0.88 -1.01
CA MET A 23 -12.10 0.23 -1.08
C MET A 23 -13.05 0.29 0.14
N LYS A 24 -13.38 -0.87 0.74
CA LYS A 24 -14.23 -0.93 1.94
C LYS A 24 -13.46 -0.57 3.21
N GLN A 25 -12.20 -1.02 3.32
CA GLN A 25 -11.40 -0.83 4.53
C GLN A 25 -9.92 -0.64 4.16
N PRO A 26 -9.49 0.60 3.85
CA PRO A 26 -8.14 0.88 3.39
C PRO A 26 -7.09 0.88 4.52
N ARG A 27 -7.50 0.71 5.78
CA ARG A 27 -6.63 0.87 6.95
C ARG A 27 -5.91 -0.44 7.28
N LEU A 28 -4.63 -0.53 6.91
CA LEU A 28 -3.70 -1.55 7.37
C LEU A 28 -3.12 -1.11 8.73
N THR A 29 -3.56 -1.72 9.83
CA THR A 29 -3.08 -1.37 11.18
C THR A 29 -1.86 -2.21 11.54
N PHE A 30 -0.67 -1.84 11.07
CA PHE A 30 0.58 -2.46 11.51
C PHE A 30 1.67 -1.41 11.72
N TYR A 31 2.02 -1.13 12.97
CA TYR A 31 3.22 -0.35 13.31
C TYR A 31 4.04 -1.10 14.34
N SER A 32 5.35 -1.19 14.13
CA SER A 32 6.28 -1.53 15.20
C SER A 32 6.37 -0.36 16.20
N PRO A 33 6.84 -0.59 17.44
CA PRO A 33 7.05 0.49 18.41
C PRO A 33 7.93 1.63 17.88
N ILE A 34 8.92 1.32 17.05
CA ILE A 34 9.82 2.30 16.43
C ILE A 34 9.05 3.21 15.47
N SER A 35 8.25 2.64 14.56
CA SER A 35 7.43 3.41 13.63
C SER A 35 6.44 4.32 14.36
N ALA A 36 5.81 3.81 15.41
CA ALA A 36 4.88 4.60 16.23
C ALA A 36 5.58 5.79 16.90
N ALA A 37 6.77 5.59 17.47
CA ALA A 37 7.54 6.67 18.10
C ALA A 37 7.88 7.79 17.10
N VAL A 38 8.42 7.44 15.92
CA VAL A 38 8.82 8.41 14.89
C VAL A 38 7.62 9.19 14.36
N PHE A 39 6.51 8.52 14.05
CA PHE A 39 5.34 9.20 13.49
C PHE A 39 4.63 10.10 14.49
N ASN A 40 4.55 9.70 15.76
CA ASN A 40 3.99 10.57 16.80
C ASN A 40 4.88 11.78 17.08
N TYR A 41 6.20 11.62 17.06
CA TYR A 41 7.13 12.75 17.14
C TYR A 41 6.90 13.76 16.00
N ARG A 42 6.83 13.28 14.74
CA ARG A 42 6.57 14.14 13.58
C ARG A 42 5.20 14.83 13.64
N LYS A 43 4.16 14.15 14.15
CA LYS A 43 2.83 14.71 14.33
C LYS A 43 2.81 15.91 15.28
N ASN A 44 3.62 15.88 16.34
CA ASN A 44 3.68 16.96 17.32
C ASN A 44 4.44 18.19 16.80
N LEU A 45 5.32 18.02 15.82
CA LEU A 45 6.13 19.10 15.25
C LEU A 45 5.50 19.75 14.01
N LEU A 46 4.73 18.99 13.24
CA LEU A 46 4.26 19.40 11.93
C LEU A 46 2.75 19.73 11.96
N PRO A 47 2.35 20.99 11.71
CA PRO A 47 0.94 21.33 11.64
C PRO A 47 0.26 20.57 10.49
N ARG A 48 -0.95 20.07 10.74
CA ARG A 48 -1.77 19.30 9.78
C ARG A 48 -1.15 17.98 9.32
N TYR A 49 -0.19 17.42 10.07
CA TYR A 49 0.42 16.14 9.74
C TYR A 49 -0.53 14.96 9.94
N SER A 50 -0.71 14.17 8.89
CA SER A 50 -1.51 12.94 8.91
C SER A 50 -0.60 11.73 8.84
N ILE A 51 -0.45 11.04 9.97
CA ILE A 51 0.28 9.76 10.08
C ILE A 51 -0.24 8.77 9.03
N SER A 52 -1.57 8.66 8.89
CA SER A 52 -2.19 7.74 7.93
C SER A 52 -1.85 8.06 6.48
N ASP A 53 -1.81 9.35 6.12
CA ASP A 53 -1.47 9.80 4.76
C ASP A 53 0.01 9.52 4.44
N GLU A 54 0.89 9.81 5.39
CA GLU A 54 2.33 9.54 5.26
C GLU A 54 2.58 8.03 5.06
N ILE A 55 1.94 7.19 5.87
CA ILE A 55 2.07 5.74 5.77
C ILE A 55 1.49 5.22 4.46
N ALA A 56 0.34 5.74 4.02
CA ALA A 56 -0.22 5.36 2.73
C ALA A 56 0.78 5.64 1.59
N LYS A 57 1.39 6.83 1.58
CA LYS A 57 2.43 7.19 0.59
C LYS A 57 3.65 6.26 0.66
N MET A 58 4.16 5.99 1.85
CA MET A 58 5.32 5.11 2.04
C MET A 58 5.03 3.68 1.56
N VAL A 59 3.88 3.12 1.94
CA VAL A 59 3.47 1.78 1.54
C VAL A 59 3.24 1.72 0.04
N GLU A 60 2.57 2.69 -0.55
CA GLU A 60 2.29 2.74 -1.99
C GLU A 60 3.58 2.84 -2.81
N ALA A 61 4.55 3.66 -2.37
CA ALA A 61 5.86 3.75 -2.99
C ALA A 61 6.62 2.41 -2.95
N GLU A 62 6.63 1.74 -1.79
CA GLU A 62 7.30 0.44 -1.64
C GLU A 62 6.60 -0.67 -2.44
N VAL A 63 5.26 -0.67 -2.48
CA VAL A 63 4.47 -1.61 -3.28
C VAL A 63 4.80 -1.45 -4.77
N ARG A 64 4.85 -0.21 -5.28
CA ARG A 64 5.27 0.06 -6.67
C ARG A 64 6.69 -0.41 -6.96
N ARG A 65 7.59 -0.22 -6.01
CA ARG A 65 9.00 -0.62 -6.14
C ARG A 65 9.15 -2.14 -6.18
N ARG A 66 8.40 -2.85 -5.33
CA ARG A 66 8.54 -4.30 -5.12
C ARG A 66 7.73 -5.13 -6.12
N TRP A 67 6.60 -4.61 -6.62
CA TRP A 67 5.72 -5.30 -7.57
C TRP A 67 5.23 -4.36 -8.69
N PRO A 68 6.12 -3.83 -9.54
CA PRO A 68 5.79 -2.78 -10.50
C PRO A 68 4.69 -3.17 -11.50
N GLU A 69 4.67 -4.42 -11.98
CA GLU A 69 3.66 -4.91 -12.92
C GLU A 69 2.26 -5.01 -12.27
N LEU A 70 2.20 -5.50 -11.03
CA LEU A 70 0.98 -5.61 -10.25
C LEU A 70 0.40 -4.22 -9.94
N SER A 71 1.26 -3.28 -9.53
CA SER A 71 0.86 -1.90 -9.25
C SER A 71 0.31 -1.21 -10.50
N LYS A 72 0.98 -1.35 -11.66
CA LYS A 72 0.48 -0.81 -12.93
C LYS A 72 -0.89 -1.40 -13.29
N ALA A 73 -1.07 -2.72 -13.14
CA ALA A 73 -2.36 -3.36 -13.41
C ALA A 73 -3.46 -2.85 -12.47
N ALA A 74 -3.16 -2.67 -11.18
CA ALA A 74 -4.09 -2.12 -10.20
C ALA A 74 -4.49 -0.67 -10.54
N GLU A 75 -3.52 0.20 -10.88
CA GLU A 75 -3.77 1.59 -11.28
C GLU A 75 -4.68 1.70 -12.51
N GLN A 76 -4.45 0.86 -13.53
CA GLN A 76 -5.28 0.83 -14.74
C GLN A 76 -6.73 0.42 -14.43
N LEU A 77 -6.93 -0.56 -13.54
CA LEU A 77 -8.26 -0.99 -13.14
C LEU A 77 -8.99 0.06 -12.31
N LEU A 78 -8.28 0.77 -11.43
CA LEU A 78 -8.85 1.85 -10.63
C LEU A 78 -9.26 3.05 -11.48
N LYS A 79 -8.45 3.43 -12.49
CA LYS A 79 -8.80 4.51 -13.43
C LYS A 79 -10.06 4.21 -14.25
N LYS A 80 -10.33 2.94 -14.59
CA LYS A 80 -11.52 2.54 -15.35
C LYS A 80 -12.83 2.56 -14.54
N ARG A 81 -12.75 2.64 -13.21
CA ARG A 81 -13.91 2.66 -12.31
C ARG A 81 -14.26 4.04 -11.76
N ARG A 82 -13.50 5.07 -12.16
CA ARG A 82 -13.66 6.44 -11.74
C ARG A 82 -14.27 7.24 -12.89
#